data_AF-A0A1F8NV97-F1
#
_entry.id   AF-A0A1F8NV97-F1
#
_cell.length_a   1.000
_cell.length_b   1.000
_cell.length_c   1.000
_cell.angle_alpha   90.00
_cell.angle_beta   90.00
_cell.angle_gamma   90.00
#
_symmetry.space_group_name_H-M   'P 1'
#
loop_
_entity.id
_entity.type
_entity.pdbx_description
1 polymer ?
#
loop_
_entity_poly.entity_id
_entity_poly.type
_entity_poly.pdbx_seq_one_letter_code
_entity_poly.pdbx_strand_id
1 'polypeptide(L)' 'MRITKEDKNQIITEYHRHENDTGSPEVQVAILTHRIQQLTEHLKVHKHDESSRRGLIK' A
#
# COMPACT_ATOMS: atom_id res chain seq x y z
N MET A 1 2.24 3.64 -8.76
CA MET A 1 3.49 2.98 -8.30
C MET A 1 3.21 1.55 -7.88
N ARG A 2 4.19 0.66 -8.04
CA ARG A 2 4.10 -0.76 -7.65
C ARG A 2 4.91 -0.94 -6.37
N ILE A 3 4.30 -1.50 -5.33
CA ILE A 3 5.01 -1.94 -4.12
C ILE A 3 6.03 -3.02 -4.52
N THR A 4 7.27 -2.89 -4.03
CA THR A 4 8.32 -3.89 -4.25
C THR A 4 8.01 -5.18 -3.49
N LYS A 5 8.64 -6.30 -3.87
CA LYS A 5 8.39 -7.56 -3.14
C LYS A 5 8.96 -7.49 -1.73
N GLU A 6 10.07 -6.78 -1.58
CA GLU A 6 10.82 -6.56 -0.36
C GLU A 6 9.96 -5.77 0.65
N ASP A 7 9.41 -4.63 0.24
CA ASP A 7 8.53 -3.81 1.09
C ASP A 7 7.26 -4.59 1.49
N LYS A 8 6.68 -5.32 0.53
CA LYS A 8 5.49 -6.14 0.80
C LYS A 8 5.77 -7.21 1.84
N ASN A 9 6.89 -7.90 1.72
CA ASN A 9 7.27 -8.95 2.65
C ASN A 9 7.56 -8.37 4.04
N GLN A 10 8.23 -7.22 4.13
CA GLN A 10 8.45 -6.52 5.41
C GLN A 10 7.12 -6.18 6.10
N ILE A 11 6.17 -5.59 5.37
CA ILE A 11 4.85 -5.25 5.92
C ILE A 11 4.10 -6.52 6.38
N ILE A 12 4.16 -7.61 5.62
CA ILE A 12 3.55 -8.88 6.05
C ILE A 12 4.23 -9.37 7.33
N THR A 13 5.55 -9.38 7.39
CA THR A 13 6.30 -9.82 8.58
C THR A 13 6.00 -8.95 9.81
N GLU A 14 5.71 -7.67 9.64
CA GLU A 14 5.39 -6.78 10.77
C GLU A 14 3.96 -6.94 11.29
N TYR A 15 2.99 -7.21 10.42
CA TYR A 15 1.56 -7.19 10.77
C TYR A 15 0.87 -8.56 10.75
N HIS A 16 1.58 -9.65 10.44
CA HIS A 16 1.02 -11.00 10.44
C HIS A 16 0.57 -11.43 11.84
N ARG A 17 -0.56 -12.13 11.94
CA ARG A 17 -1.02 -12.72 13.22
C ARG A 17 -0.34 -14.05 13.54
N HIS A 18 0.09 -14.77 12.51
CA HIS A 18 0.81 -16.03 12.59
C HIS A 18 1.69 -16.20 11.35
N GLU A 19 2.69 -17.07 11.36
CA GLU A 19 3.78 -17.11 10.36
C GLU A 19 3.30 -17.18 8.88
N ASN A 20 2.17 -17.83 8.62
CA ASN A 20 1.61 -17.98 7.27
C ASN A 20 0.48 -16.98 6.94
N ASP A 21 0.25 -15.98 7.79
CA ASP A 21 -0.79 -14.98 7.59
C ASP A 21 -0.35 -13.94 6.56
N THR A 22 -0.90 -14.05 5.36
CA THR A 22 -0.61 -13.15 4.23
C THR A 22 -1.82 -12.30 3.83
N GLY A 23 -2.93 -12.45 4.55
CA GLY A 23 -4.24 -11.99 4.09
C GLY A 23 -5.21 -11.59 5.18
N SER A 24 -4.81 -11.57 6.45
CA SER A 24 -5.64 -11.02 7.52
C SER A 24 -5.99 -9.55 7.25
N PRO A 25 -7.08 -9.06 7.88
CA PRO A 25 -7.44 -7.65 7.79
C PRO A 25 -6.29 -6.70 8.13
N GLU A 26 -5.47 -7.00 9.14
CA GLU A 26 -4.34 -6.17 9.58
C GLU A 26 -3.26 -6.09 8.50
N VAL A 27 -2.85 -7.23 7.95
CA VAL A 27 -1.87 -7.29 6.86
C VAL A 27 -2.39 -6.54 5.62
N GLN A 28 -3.66 -6.76 5.24
CA GLN A 28 -4.25 -6.06 4.10
C GLN A 28 -4.34 -4.55 4.33
N VAL A 29 -4.79 -4.11 5.50
CA VAL A 29 -4.87 -2.69 5.88
C VAL A 29 -3.48 -2.06 5.87
N ALA A 30 -2.46 -2.73 6.39
CA ALA A 30 -1.09 -2.24 6.38
C ALA A 30 -0.55 -2.04 4.95
N ILE A 31 -0.77 -3.02 4.06
CA ILE A 31 -0.38 -2.92 2.64
C ILE A 31 -1.11 -1.77 1.94
N LEU A 32 -2.42 -1.63 2.16
CA LEU A 32 -3.22 -0.54 1.57
C LEU A 32 -2.77 0.82 2.10
N THR A 33 -2.49 0.92 3.41
CA THR A 33 -2.00 2.14 4.05
C THR A 33 -0.68 2.59 3.45
N HIS A 34 0.28 1.68 3.31
CA HIS A 34 1.56 1.98 2.67
C HIS A 34 1.38 2.46 1.22
N ARG A 35 0.48 1.83 0.47
CA ARG A 35 0.16 2.24 -0.90
C ARG A 35 -0.50 3.62 -0.98
N ILE A 36 -1.39 3.93 -0.04
CA ILE A 36 -2.04 5.26 0.06
C ILE A 36 -0.99 6.33 0.33
N GLN A 37 -0.05 6.09 1.24
CA GLN A 37 1.03 7.03 1.55
C GLN A 37 1.91 7.30 0.32
N GLN A 38 2.37 6.26 -0.36
CA GLN A 38 3.15 6.39 -1.60
C GLN A 38 2.39 7.18 -2.67
N LEU A 39 1.11 6.86 -2.88
CA LEU A 39 0.31 7.51 -3.90
C LEU A 39 -0.01 8.98 -3.53
N THR A 40 -0.15 9.28 -2.25
CA THR A 40 -0.33 10.64 -1.75
C THR A 40 0.90 11.49 -2.05
N GLU A 41 2.11 10.99 -1.78
CA GLU A 41 3.35 11.71 -2.12
C GLU A 41 3.50 11.89 -3.64
N HIS A 42 3.20 10.86 -4.43
CA HIS A 42 3.18 10.96 -5.89
C HIS A 42 2.26 12.08 -6.38
N LEU A 43 1.03 12.15 -5.87
CA LEU A 43 0.04 13.14 -6.29
C LEU A 43 0.35 14.58 -5.82
N LYS A 44 1.17 14.75 -4.76
CA LYS A 44 1.69 16.09 -4.38
C LYS A 44 2.59 16.68 -5.46
N VAL A 45 3.42 15.85 -6.09
CA VAL A 45 4.31 16.24 -7.19
C VAL A 45 3.51 16.30 -8.50
N HIS A 46 2.67 15.31 -8.77
CA HIS A 46 1.90 15.16 -10.00
C HIS A 46 0.44 15.61 -9.84
N LYS A 47 0.24 16.91 -9.65
CA LYS A 47 -1.08 17.51 -9.31
C LYS A 47 -2.18 17.28 -10.35
N HIS A 48 -1.82 17.01 -11.61
CA HIS A 48 -2.77 16.80 -12.71
C HIS A 48 -3.00 15.32 -13.08
N ASP A 49 -2.41 14.39 -12.33
CA ASP A 49 -2.63 12.95 -12.53
C ASP A 49 -3.98 12.51 -11.92
N GLU A 50 -5.06 12.86 -12.62
CA GLU A 50 -6.44 12.54 -12.21
C GLU A 50 -6.76 11.05 -12.30
N SER A 51 -6.09 10.32 -13.21
CA SER A 51 -6.24 8.88 -13.36
C SER A 51 -5.78 8.14 -12.11
N SER A 52 -4.59 8.48 -11.60
CA SER A 52 -4.08 7.94 -10.34
C SER A 52 -4.91 8.38 -9.13
N ARG A 53 -5.36 9.64 -9.09
CA ARG A 53 -6.25 10.14 -8.03
C ARG A 53 -7.57 9.37 -7.97
N ARG A 54 -8.18 9.10 -9.14
CA ARG A 54 -9.39 8.25 -9.20
C ARG A 54 -9.11 6.83 -8.73
N GLY A 55 -7.92 6.29 -9.02
CA GLY A 55 -7.47 5.00 -8.53
C GLY A 55 -7.22 4.95 -7.02
N LEU A 56 -6.96 6.09 -6.35
CA LEU A 56 -6.80 6.18 -4.90
C LEU A 56 -8.14 6.12 -4.15
N ILE A 57 -9.21 6.63 -4.76
CA ILE A 57 -10.54 6.74 -4.14
C ILE A 57 -11.34 5.42 -4.23
N LYS A 58 -10.92 4.50 -5.10
CA LYS A 58 -11.58 3.21 -5.35
C LYS A 58 -10.87 2.07 -4.65
#